data_AF-A0AAD7U9C6-F1
#
_entry.id   AF-A0AAD7U9C6-F1
#
_cell.length_a   1.000
_cell.length_b   1.000
_cell.length_c   1.000
_cell.angle_alpha   90.00
_cell.angle_beta   90.00
_cell.angle_gamma   90.00
#
_symmetry.space_group_name_H-M   'P 1'
#
loop_
_entity.id
_entity.type
_entity.pdbx_description
1 polymer ?
#
loop_
_entity_poly.entity_id
_entity_poly.type
_entity_poly.pdbx_seq_one_letter_code
_entity_poly.pdbx_strand_id
1 'polypeptide(L)'
;MVRAKRVLSLRNLPFALNTVERVESAVLGLLPRGCEASKVELVTRSSGRFNGRAFLELKDERQVDMALRSLRGQDVEGRPLKTRIVLRPLTPEDEASRQKDPLEELVRSFEERPTPTVDEVREAMLEYDQYDFFKTWKMPGLTKPEWLEAETKPEEKPKEDAGIDGTDYSKPMGRWAETIVRVDRVQKVVEGGVVTKFRALVVVGNLMGAGGYAHGKGSSPQDAVARASRAAKQDLHFYDRFEGTALTHDVRGKHNSTIVDIIATPPGYGATGGRLGRAILTQLGFSSFTIKGYGRRTPASFVYATFNALNHLDSVESIARRRGRRLLEIEHGLKNEKGLPLTTKSQKMRKLNQSLIDAHVGAANATNPALDSLRHLASSD
;
A
#
# COMPACT_ATOMS: atom_id res chain seq x y z
N MET A 1 1.36 -20.82 -9.47
CA MET A 1 2.35 -20.59 -10.55
C MET A 1 3.23 -21.82 -10.65
N VAL A 2 3.35 -22.45 -11.82
CA VAL A 2 4.30 -23.57 -12.01
C VAL A 2 5.71 -22.99 -11.87
N ARG A 3 6.47 -23.42 -10.86
CA ARG A 3 7.85 -22.98 -10.62
C ARG A 3 8.73 -23.50 -11.78
N ALA A 4 9.46 -22.62 -12.45
CA ALA A 4 10.24 -22.95 -13.65
C ALA A 4 11.64 -22.30 -13.58
N LYS A 5 12.67 -23.03 -14.02
CA LYS A 5 14.05 -22.56 -14.12
C LYS A 5 14.34 -22.03 -15.52
N ARG A 6 15.15 -20.97 -15.60
CA ARG A 6 15.62 -20.41 -16.86
C ARG A 6 16.84 -21.17 -17.35
N VAL A 7 16.73 -21.79 -18.52
CA VAL A 7 17.81 -22.54 -19.17
C VAL A 7 18.16 -21.86 -20.48
N LEU A 8 19.46 -21.75 -20.79
CA LEU A 8 19.91 -21.16 -22.03
C LEU A 8 19.94 -22.22 -23.14
N SER A 9 19.14 -22.03 -24.19
CA SER A 9 19.15 -22.89 -25.37
C SER A 9 20.13 -22.36 -26.42
N LEU A 10 21.15 -23.15 -26.73
CA LEU A 10 22.10 -22.93 -27.81
C LEU A 10 21.64 -23.69 -29.05
N ARG A 11 21.61 -23.02 -30.20
CA ARG A 11 21.26 -23.62 -31.49
C ARG A 11 22.29 -23.24 -32.54
N ASN A 12 22.29 -24.01 -33.63
CA ASN A 12 23.23 -23.88 -34.74
C ASN A 12 24.66 -24.31 -34.39
N LEU A 13 24.80 -25.22 -33.41
CA LEU A 13 26.10 -25.80 -33.07
C LEU A 13 26.60 -26.71 -34.21
N PRO A 14 27.91 -26.73 -34.49
CA PRO A 14 28.53 -27.69 -35.40
C PRO A 14 28.21 -29.14 -35.01
N PHE A 15 27.99 -30.00 -36.01
CA PHE A 15 27.71 -31.42 -35.76
C PHE A 15 28.91 -32.20 -35.21
N ALA A 16 30.12 -31.64 -35.32
CA ALA A 16 31.36 -32.19 -34.76
C ALA A 16 31.40 -32.14 -33.22
N LEU A 17 30.61 -31.25 -32.60
CA LEU A 17 30.44 -31.13 -31.15
C LEU A 17 29.37 -32.12 -30.66
N ASN A 18 29.62 -33.41 -30.89
CA ASN A 18 28.71 -34.51 -30.57
C ASN A 18 28.83 -35.02 -29.13
N THR A 19 29.83 -34.58 -28.36
CA THR A 19 30.03 -34.92 -26.95
C THR A 19 29.90 -33.70 -26.04
N VAL A 20 29.50 -33.92 -24.79
CA VAL A 20 29.26 -32.85 -23.81
C VAL A 20 30.54 -32.05 -23.56
N GLU A 21 31.66 -32.73 -23.35
CA GLU A 21 32.98 -32.13 -23.10
C GLU A 21 33.44 -31.19 -24.22
N ARG A 22 33.13 -31.53 -25.48
CA ARG A 22 33.48 -30.69 -26.64
C ARG A 22 32.63 -29.42 -26.68
N VAL A 23 31.33 -29.54 -26.38
CA VAL A 23 30.45 -28.38 -26.27
C VAL A 23 30.84 -27.50 -25.09
N GLU A 24 31.17 -28.09 -23.95
CA GLU A 24 31.65 -27.36 -22.78
C GLU A 24 32.94 -26.62 -23.09
N SER A 25 33.94 -27.26 -23.69
CA SER A 25 35.20 -26.61 -24.05
C SER A 25 35.00 -25.45 -25.03
N ALA A 26 34.13 -25.63 -26.03
CA ALA A 26 33.83 -24.60 -27.03
C ALA A 26 33.02 -23.42 -26.46
N VAL A 27 32.14 -23.67 -25.47
CA VAL A 27 31.20 -22.67 -24.93
C VAL A 27 31.75 -21.99 -23.68
N LEU A 28 32.45 -22.69 -22.79
CA LEU A 28 33.03 -22.14 -21.57
C LEU A 28 34.06 -21.04 -21.88
N GLY A 29 34.83 -21.19 -22.96
CA GLY A 29 35.76 -20.15 -23.40
C GLY A 29 35.09 -18.84 -23.85
N LEU A 30 33.79 -18.87 -24.17
CA LEU A 30 33.00 -17.72 -24.62
C LEU A 30 32.13 -17.11 -23.51
N LEU A 31 32.08 -17.74 -22.33
CA LEU A 31 31.34 -17.22 -21.19
C LEU A 31 32.15 -16.13 -20.46
N PRO A 32 31.48 -15.09 -19.94
CA PRO A 32 32.15 -14.06 -19.15
C PRO A 32 32.66 -14.63 -17.82
N ARG A 33 33.72 -14.01 -17.26
CA ARG A 33 34.32 -14.42 -15.98
C ARG A 33 33.26 -14.44 -14.87
N GLY A 34 33.19 -15.54 -14.12
CA GLY A 34 32.23 -15.74 -13.04
C GLY A 34 30.92 -16.44 -13.45
N CYS A 35 30.72 -16.78 -14.73
CA CYS A 35 29.65 -17.67 -15.14
C CYS A 35 30.12 -19.13 -15.09
N GLU A 36 29.45 -19.96 -14.30
CA GLU A 36 29.76 -21.39 -14.17
C GLU A 36 28.60 -22.24 -14.70
N ALA A 37 28.90 -23.12 -15.65
CA ALA A 37 27.94 -24.10 -16.15
C ALA A 37 27.69 -25.17 -15.08
N SER A 38 26.44 -25.31 -14.65
CA SER A 38 26.04 -26.37 -13.70
C SER A 38 25.76 -27.68 -14.43
N LYS A 39 25.15 -27.61 -15.62
CA LYS A 39 24.81 -28.79 -16.42
C LYS A 39 24.71 -28.44 -17.90
N VAL A 40 25.24 -29.30 -18.77
CA VAL A 40 25.08 -29.20 -20.22
C VAL A 40 24.36 -30.43 -20.75
N GLU A 41 23.26 -30.22 -21.47
CA GLU A 41 22.47 -31.29 -22.07
C GLU A 41 22.42 -31.14 -23.59
N LEU A 42 22.83 -32.19 -24.31
CA LEU A 42 22.78 -32.23 -25.77
C LEU A 42 21.45 -32.80 -26.25
N VAL A 43 20.88 -32.20 -27.30
CA VAL A 43 19.68 -32.73 -27.95
C VAL A 43 20.11 -33.63 -29.11
N THR A 44 19.90 -34.92 -28.95
CA THR A 44 20.07 -35.93 -30.01
C THR A 44 18.73 -36.21 -30.71
N ARG A 45 18.81 -36.68 -31.96
CA ARG A 45 17.65 -37.22 -32.68
C ARG A 45 17.40 -38.67 -32.23
N SER A 46 16.24 -39.23 -32.57
CA SER A 46 15.94 -40.66 -32.33
C SER A 46 16.98 -41.61 -32.96
N SER A 47 17.70 -41.17 -33.99
CA SER A 47 18.82 -41.89 -34.61
C SER A 47 20.15 -41.81 -33.84
N GLY A 48 20.17 -41.20 -32.66
CA GLY A 48 21.38 -40.99 -31.85
C GLY A 48 22.32 -39.87 -32.34
N ARG A 49 22.08 -39.30 -33.53
CA ARG A 49 22.89 -38.19 -34.06
C ARG A 49 22.57 -36.86 -33.37
N PHE A 50 23.60 -36.06 -33.11
CA PHE A 50 23.47 -34.73 -32.53
C PHE A 50 22.68 -33.78 -33.44
N ASN A 51 21.74 -33.03 -32.87
CA ASN A 51 20.83 -32.15 -33.63
C ASN A 51 21.32 -30.69 -33.71
N GLY A 52 22.55 -30.39 -33.31
CA GLY A 52 23.09 -29.02 -33.32
C GLY A 52 22.44 -28.11 -32.27
N ARG A 53 21.86 -28.69 -31.21
CA ARG A 53 21.15 -27.97 -30.14
C ARG A 53 21.62 -28.48 -28.77
N ALA A 54 21.93 -27.55 -27.89
CA ALA A 54 22.31 -27.84 -26.50
C ALA A 54 21.52 -26.94 -25.55
N PHE A 55 21.35 -27.41 -24.31
CA PHE A 55 20.83 -26.65 -23.19
C PHE A 55 21.93 -26.47 -22.16
N LEU A 56 22.11 -25.24 -21.72
CA LEU A 56 23.09 -24.83 -20.73
C LEU A 56 22.35 -24.34 -19.49
N GLU A 57 22.54 -25.04 -18.38
CA GLU A 57 22.04 -24.64 -17.06
C GLU A 57 23.17 -23.94 -16.29
N LEU A 58 22.87 -22.75 -15.75
CA LEU A 58 23.80 -21.94 -14.95
C LEU A 58 23.26 -21.82 -13.52
N LYS A 59 24.14 -21.52 -12.56
CA LYS A 59 23.79 -21.48 -11.14
C LYS A 59 22.75 -20.41 -10.79
N ASP A 60 22.90 -19.21 -11.36
CA ASP A 60 22.05 -18.05 -11.05
C ASP A 60 21.32 -17.50 -12.27
N GLU A 61 20.14 -16.95 -12.04
CA GLU A 61 19.36 -16.23 -13.07
C GLU A 61 20.14 -15.07 -13.69
N ARG A 62 20.95 -14.37 -12.88
CA ARG A 62 21.84 -13.30 -13.35
C ARG A 62 22.90 -13.81 -14.31
N GLN A 63 23.45 -15.00 -14.07
CA GLN A 63 24.44 -15.63 -14.94
C GLN A 63 23.81 -16.01 -16.29
N VAL A 64 22.54 -16.43 -16.32
CA VAL A 64 21.79 -16.73 -17.56
C VAL A 64 21.66 -15.50 -18.45
N ASP A 65 21.33 -14.36 -17.87
CA ASP A 65 21.21 -13.11 -18.64
C ASP A 65 22.57 -12.59 -19.14
N MET A 66 23.63 -12.74 -18.33
CA MET A 66 25.00 -12.41 -18.73
C MET A 66 25.51 -13.31 -19.86
N ALA A 67 25.29 -14.62 -19.76
CA ALA A 67 25.66 -15.59 -20.78
C ALA A 67 24.87 -15.39 -22.08
N LEU A 68 23.57 -15.06 -22.00
CA LEU A 68 22.76 -14.75 -23.19
C LEU A 68 23.35 -13.59 -23.98
N ARG A 69 23.77 -12.51 -23.28
CA ARG A 69 24.37 -11.33 -23.92
C ARG A 69 25.72 -11.64 -24.57
N SER A 70 26.57 -12.43 -23.90
CA SER A 70 27.90 -12.78 -24.39
C SER A 70 27.86 -13.72 -25.61
N LEU A 71 27.02 -14.75 -25.56
CA LEU A 71 27.00 -15.84 -26.55
C LEU A 71 26.18 -15.52 -27.81
N ARG A 72 25.38 -14.46 -27.80
CA ARG A 72 24.50 -14.14 -28.94
C ARG A 72 25.32 -13.61 -30.11
N GLY A 73 25.36 -14.37 -31.20
CA GLY A 73 26.08 -13.97 -32.42
C GLY A 73 27.58 -14.26 -32.40
N GLN A 74 28.09 -14.97 -31.39
CA GLN A 74 29.45 -15.50 -31.39
C GLN A 74 29.56 -16.68 -32.38
N ASP A 75 30.69 -16.80 -33.04
CA ASP A 75 30.99 -17.88 -33.96
C ASP A 75 31.66 -19.05 -33.23
N VAL A 76 31.12 -20.25 -33.41
CA VAL A 76 31.73 -21.50 -32.95
C VAL A 76 32.04 -22.35 -34.17
N GLU A 77 33.33 -22.61 -34.41
CA GLU A 77 33.86 -23.35 -35.57
C GLU A 77 33.25 -22.88 -36.91
N GLY A 78 33.14 -21.56 -37.10
CA GLY A 78 32.63 -20.94 -38.33
C GLY A 78 31.12 -20.94 -38.48
N ARG A 79 30.35 -21.21 -37.40
CA ARG A 79 28.89 -21.09 -37.38
C ARG A 79 28.42 -20.12 -36.29
N PRO A 80 27.56 -19.13 -36.62
CA PRO A 80 27.05 -18.19 -35.63
C PRO A 80 26.03 -18.85 -34.71
N LEU A 81 26.24 -18.71 -33.41
CA LEU A 81 25.36 -19.26 -32.37
C LEU A 81 24.05 -18.49 -32.29
N LYS A 82 22.94 -19.24 -32.23
CA LYS A 82 21.61 -18.72 -31.94
C LYS A 82 21.20 -19.10 -30.52
N THR A 83 21.17 -18.11 -29.62
CA THR A 83 20.84 -18.30 -28.20
C THR A 83 19.43 -17.83 -27.86
N ARG A 84 18.71 -18.55 -26.99
CA ARG A 84 17.38 -18.18 -26.47
C ARG A 84 17.16 -18.73 -25.06
N ILE A 85 16.51 -17.96 -24.19
CA ILE A 85 16.06 -18.45 -22.88
C ILE A 85 14.82 -19.35 -23.05
N VAL A 86 14.84 -20.52 -22.41
CA VAL A 86 13.73 -21.46 -22.33
C VAL A 86 13.42 -21.71 -20.87
N LEU A 87 12.13 -21.75 -20.53
CA LEU A 87 11.66 -22.10 -19.20
C LEU A 87 11.47 -23.62 -19.13
N ARG A 88 12.09 -24.26 -18.14
CA ARG A 88 11.93 -25.70 -17.88
C ARG A 88 11.30 -25.87 -16.49
N PRO A 89 10.35 -26.79 -16.28
CA PRO A 89 9.87 -27.10 -14.93
C PRO A 89 11.03 -27.54 -14.04
N LEU A 90 11.01 -27.14 -12.76
CA LEU A 90 12.01 -27.63 -11.80
C LEU A 90 11.81 -29.14 -11.58
N THR A 91 12.91 -29.88 -11.54
CA THR A 91 12.89 -31.26 -11.03
C THR A 91 12.97 -31.24 -9.49
N PRO A 92 12.52 -32.31 -8.80
CA PRO A 92 12.65 -32.41 -7.34
C PRO A 92 14.12 -32.32 -6.85
N GLU A 93 15.08 -32.74 -7.68
CA GLU A 93 16.52 -32.63 -7.41
C GLU A 93 17.00 -31.16 -7.45
N ASP A 94 16.45 -30.35 -8.36
CA ASP A 94 16.73 -28.91 -8.45
C ASP A 94 16.19 -28.16 -7.20
N GLU A 95 15.10 -28.65 -6.59
CA GLU A 95 14.52 -28.05 -5.38
C GLU A 95 15.33 -28.36 -4.12
N ALA A 96 15.92 -29.55 -4.03
CA ALA A 96 16.71 -29.98 -2.87
C ALA A 96 18.09 -29.31 -2.78
N SER A 97 18.69 -28.95 -3.92
CA SER A 97 20.02 -28.32 -4.00
C SER A 97 20.01 -26.80 -3.82
N ARG A 98 18.82 -26.18 -3.80
CA ARG A 98 18.67 -24.74 -3.61
C ARG A 98 18.89 -24.42 -2.13
N GLN A 99 19.94 -23.65 -1.86
CA GLN A 99 20.16 -23.08 -0.52
C GLN A 99 18.92 -22.26 -0.16
N LYS A 100 18.13 -22.77 0.80
CA LYS A 100 16.83 -22.21 1.16
C LYS A 100 17.03 -20.77 1.58
N ASP A 101 16.27 -19.86 0.97
CA ASP A 101 16.33 -18.45 1.32
C ASP A 101 16.00 -18.33 2.83
N PRO A 102 16.84 -17.66 3.64
CA PRO A 102 16.61 -17.57 5.09
C PRO A 102 15.27 -16.90 5.43
N LEU A 103 14.74 -16.10 4.51
CA LEU A 103 13.40 -15.50 4.60
C LEU A 103 12.27 -16.52 4.38
N GLU A 104 12.46 -17.51 3.51
CA GLU A 104 11.43 -18.52 3.20
C GLU A 104 11.30 -19.51 4.36
N GLU A 105 12.40 -19.82 5.04
CA GLU A 105 12.41 -20.61 6.28
C GLU A 105 11.76 -19.85 7.44
N LEU A 106 12.00 -18.54 7.52
CA LEU A 106 11.37 -17.66 8.51
C LEU A 106 9.85 -17.59 8.30
N VAL A 107 9.38 -17.35 7.07
CA VAL A 107 7.95 -17.27 6.75
C VAL A 107 7.25 -18.60 7.06
N ARG A 108 7.88 -19.72 6.70
CA ARG A 108 7.33 -21.05 7.00
C ARG A 108 7.23 -21.32 8.50
N SER A 109 8.20 -20.84 9.30
CA SER A 109 8.14 -20.92 10.76
C SER A 109 7.02 -20.07 11.40
N PHE A 110 6.52 -19.05 10.67
CA PHE A 110 5.35 -18.26 11.08
C PHE A 110 4.03 -18.93 10.66
N GLU A 111 4.00 -19.60 9.51
CA GLU A 111 2.80 -20.28 8.99
C GLU A 111 2.52 -21.63 9.67
N GLU A 112 3.54 -22.33 10.18
CA GLU A 112 3.39 -23.64 10.83
C GLU A 112 3.05 -23.58 12.33
N ARG A 113 2.84 -22.38 12.92
CA ARG A 113 2.35 -22.27 14.30
C ARG A 113 0.84 -22.59 14.33
N PRO A 114 0.38 -23.68 14.96
CA PRO A 114 -1.06 -23.89 15.12
C PRO A 114 -1.64 -22.71 15.90
N THR A 115 -2.78 -22.19 15.45
CA THR A 115 -3.48 -21.13 16.16
C THR A 115 -3.86 -21.67 17.54
N PRO A 116 -3.41 -21.04 18.64
CA PRO A 116 -3.72 -21.53 19.97
C PRO A 116 -5.23 -21.47 20.19
N THR A 117 -5.76 -22.49 20.84
CA THR A 117 -7.18 -22.51 21.20
C THR A 117 -7.45 -21.45 22.28
N VAL A 118 -8.68 -20.93 22.33
CA VAL A 118 -9.04 -19.81 23.21
C VAL A 118 -8.72 -20.11 24.68
N ASP A 119 -8.78 -21.39 25.08
CA ASP A 119 -8.47 -21.84 26.44
C ASP A 119 -6.96 -21.83 26.72
N GLU A 120 -6.11 -22.20 25.75
CA GLU A 120 -4.64 -22.11 25.88
C GLU A 120 -4.16 -20.66 25.97
N VAL A 121 -4.78 -19.74 25.21
CA VAL A 121 -4.48 -18.30 25.31
C VAL A 121 -4.88 -17.74 26.67
N ARG A 122 -6.00 -18.25 27.23
CA ARG A 122 -6.52 -17.81 28.52
C ARG A 122 -5.67 -18.32 29.68
N GLU A 123 -5.20 -19.57 29.63
CA GLU A 123 -4.25 -20.12 30.61
C GLU A 123 -2.89 -19.43 30.53
N ALA A 124 -2.36 -19.19 29.33
CA ALA A 124 -1.09 -18.48 29.16
C ALA A 124 -1.14 -17.01 29.61
N MET A 125 -2.29 -16.34 29.47
CA MET A 125 -2.51 -14.99 30.01
C MET A 125 -2.65 -14.95 31.53
N LEU A 126 -3.06 -16.06 32.17
CA LEU A 126 -3.22 -16.18 33.62
C LEU A 126 -1.93 -16.64 34.31
N GLU A 127 -1.04 -17.34 33.62
CA GLU A 127 0.24 -17.84 34.17
C GLU A 127 1.39 -16.82 34.05
N TYR A 128 1.31 -15.88 33.10
CA TYR A 128 2.29 -14.78 32.95
C TYR A 128 1.92 -13.57 33.83
N ASP A 129 2.42 -13.56 35.06
CA ASP A 129 2.64 -12.32 35.80
C ASP A 129 3.71 -11.50 35.07
N GLN A 130 3.40 -10.25 34.70
CA GLN A 130 4.01 -9.54 33.58
C GLN A 130 5.45 -9.02 33.83
N TYR A 131 6.18 -9.52 34.83
CA TYR A 131 7.44 -8.91 35.27
C TYR A 131 8.62 -9.83 35.60
N ASP A 132 8.58 -11.14 35.30
CA ASP A 132 9.63 -12.05 35.78
C ASP A 132 10.68 -12.51 34.74
N PHE A 133 10.46 -12.26 33.44
CA PHE A 133 11.37 -12.69 32.38
C PHE A 133 12.73 -11.96 32.37
N PHE A 134 12.79 -10.73 32.88
CA PHE A 134 13.99 -9.89 32.78
C PHE A 134 14.96 -9.99 33.97
N LYS A 135 14.62 -10.72 35.04
CA LYS A 135 15.44 -10.74 36.27
C LYS A 135 16.40 -11.93 36.38
N THR A 136 16.17 -13.04 35.68
CA THR A 136 16.77 -14.34 36.05
C THR A 136 17.78 -14.94 35.06
N TRP A 137 17.99 -14.38 33.87
CA TRP A 137 18.92 -15.00 32.89
C TRP A 137 20.19 -14.18 32.62
N LYS A 138 21.35 -14.76 32.97
CA LYS A 138 22.70 -14.30 32.60
C LYS A 138 23.34 -15.34 31.68
N MET A 139 23.48 -15.03 30.39
CA MET A 139 24.31 -15.82 29.46
C MET A 139 25.77 -15.31 29.48
N PRO A 140 26.79 -16.19 29.56
CA PRO A 140 28.18 -15.80 29.45
C PRO A 140 28.55 -15.61 27.97
N GLY A 141 29.07 -14.43 27.61
CA GLY A 141 29.55 -14.10 26.25
C GLY A 141 28.76 -13.01 25.52
N LEU A 142 27.66 -12.53 26.08
CA LEU A 142 26.96 -11.34 25.62
C LEU A 142 27.14 -10.24 26.66
N THR A 143 27.98 -9.23 26.39
CA THR A 143 28.01 -8.02 27.23
C THR A 143 26.65 -7.36 27.19
N LYS A 144 26.16 -6.94 28.37
CA LYS A 144 24.88 -6.24 28.52
C LYS A 144 24.79 -5.12 27.48
N PRO A 145 23.67 -4.98 26.76
CA PRO A 145 23.53 -3.91 25.80
C PRO A 145 23.44 -2.55 26.53
N GLU A 146 24.03 -1.53 25.92
CA GLU A 146 24.35 -0.21 26.48
C GLU A 146 23.14 0.53 27.09
N TRP A 147 21.92 0.20 26.65
CA TRP A 147 20.68 0.75 27.18
C TRP A 147 20.32 0.29 28.60
N LEU A 148 20.90 -0.80 29.10
CA LEU A 148 20.68 -1.29 30.46
C LEU A 148 21.59 -0.61 31.50
N GLU A 149 22.68 0.03 31.08
CA GLU A 149 23.55 0.82 31.96
C GLU A 149 22.98 2.22 32.22
N ALA A 150 22.13 2.72 31.33
CA ALA A 150 21.51 4.04 31.42
C ALA A 150 20.61 4.20 32.66
N GLU A 151 20.05 3.10 33.18
CA GLU A 151 19.19 3.10 34.37
C GLU A 151 19.96 3.12 35.69
N THR A 152 21.29 2.92 35.66
CA THR A 152 22.13 2.87 36.89
C THR A 152 22.91 4.15 37.19
N LYS A 153 22.79 5.20 36.37
CA LYS A 153 23.37 6.50 36.70
C LYS A 153 22.46 7.22 37.70
N PRO A 154 22.96 7.63 38.88
CA PRO A 154 22.13 8.33 39.87
C PRO A 154 21.64 9.67 39.30
N GLU A 155 20.37 9.98 39.57
CA GLU A 155 19.65 11.17 39.10
C GLU A 155 20.43 12.46 39.37
N GLU A 156 20.91 13.12 38.31
CA GLU A 156 21.23 14.53 38.37
C GLU A 156 19.91 15.32 38.38
N LYS A 157 19.66 16.03 39.48
CA LYS A 157 18.48 16.91 39.62
C LYS A 157 18.32 17.80 38.38
N PRO A 158 17.09 17.99 37.86
CA PRO A 158 16.89 18.89 36.73
C PRO A 158 17.25 20.30 37.17
N LYS A 159 18.19 20.92 36.45
CA LYS A 159 18.46 22.35 36.56
C LYS A 159 17.19 23.09 36.14
N GLU A 160 16.56 23.74 37.10
CA GLU A 160 15.62 24.82 36.83
C GLU A 160 16.33 25.91 36.02
N ASP A 161 15.63 26.35 34.97
CA ASP A 161 15.82 27.56 34.17
C ASP A 161 17.07 27.70 33.28
N ALA A 162 16.85 27.63 31.96
CA ALA A 162 16.82 28.81 31.08
C ALA A 162 17.20 28.48 29.62
N GLY A 163 16.24 28.69 28.70
CA GLY A 163 16.45 29.31 27.40
C GLY A 163 17.32 28.62 26.32
N ILE A 164 16.72 28.54 25.12
CA ILE A 164 17.41 28.52 23.81
C ILE A 164 18.21 27.23 23.57
N ASP A 165 17.54 26.15 23.14
CA ASP A 165 18.01 25.25 22.06
C ASP A 165 17.07 24.04 21.84
N GLY A 166 16.08 24.23 20.95
CA GLY A 166 16.19 23.55 19.66
C GLY A 166 15.50 22.22 19.37
N THR A 167 14.84 21.51 20.29
CA THR A 167 14.01 20.34 19.91
C THR A 167 12.78 20.16 20.78
N ASP A 168 11.60 20.23 20.14
CA ASP A 168 10.28 20.16 20.79
C ASP A 168 9.42 19.07 20.10
N TYR A 169 8.79 18.24 20.92
CA TYR A 169 8.17 16.96 20.57
C TYR A 169 6.77 17.16 19.92
N SER A 170 6.65 17.34 18.59
CA SER A 170 5.31 17.44 17.95
C SER A 170 5.25 17.21 16.42
N LYS A 171 6.23 16.56 15.78
CA LYS A 171 6.22 16.38 14.31
C LYS A 171 5.46 15.11 13.90
N PRO A 172 4.25 15.19 13.31
CA PRO A 172 3.69 14.01 12.67
C PRO A 172 4.57 13.62 11.47
N MET A 173 5.09 12.39 11.48
CA MET A 173 5.93 11.83 10.41
C MET A 173 5.10 11.70 9.11
N GLY A 174 5.52 12.41 8.06
CA GLY A 174 4.92 12.40 6.73
C GLY A 174 5.39 13.60 5.89
N ARG A 175 5.36 13.51 4.56
CA ARG A 175 5.65 14.65 3.68
C ARG A 175 4.45 15.60 3.69
N TRP A 176 4.46 16.56 4.61
CA TRP A 176 3.47 17.62 4.67
C TRP A 176 3.68 18.61 3.54
N ALA A 177 2.61 18.87 2.79
CA ALA A 177 2.57 19.92 1.79
C ALA A 177 1.76 21.09 2.34
N GLU A 178 2.26 22.30 2.10
CA GLU A 178 1.68 23.53 2.61
C GLU A 178 1.32 24.42 1.42
N THR A 179 0.14 25.03 1.48
CA THR A 179 -0.29 26.03 0.51
C THR A 179 -0.60 27.34 1.22
N ILE A 180 0.11 28.38 0.81
CA ILE A 180 -0.15 29.74 1.26
C ILE A 180 -1.39 30.25 0.52
N VAL A 181 -2.47 30.48 1.24
CA VAL A 181 -3.72 30.97 0.67
C VAL A 181 -3.67 32.48 0.46
N ARG A 182 -3.21 33.20 1.49
CA ARG A 182 -3.18 34.66 1.49
C ARG A 182 -2.17 35.17 2.53
N VAL A 183 -1.50 36.26 2.19
CA VAL A 183 -0.66 37.03 3.11
C VAL A 183 -1.13 38.48 3.06
N ASP A 184 -1.46 39.03 4.23
CA ASP A 184 -1.92 40.39 4.41
C ASP A 184 -0.92 41.19 5.26
N ARG A 185 -0.67 42.45 4.89
CA ARG A 185 0.01 43.42 5.76
C ARG A 185 -1.05 44.11 6.61
N VAL A 186 -0.97 43.93 7.92
CA VAL A 186 -1.87 44.57 8.90
C VAL A 186 -1.10 45.60 9.72
N GLN A 187 -1.76 46.68 10.12
CA GLN A 187 -1.11 47.81 10.74
C GLN A 187 -1.84 48.20 12.04
N LYS A 188 -1.07 48.55 13.08
CA LYS A 188 -1.57 49.15 14.32
C LYS A 188 -0.97 50.54 14.45
N VAL A 189 -1.83 51.56 14.57
CA VAL A 189 -1.41 52.94 14.83
C VAL A 189 -1.06 53.07 16.32
N VAL A 190 0.08 53.71 16.61
CA VAL A 190 0.57 54.05 17.95
C VAL A 190 1.02 55.52 17.96
N GLU A 191 1.22 56.11 19.14
CA GLU A 191 1.60 57.53 19.27
C GLU A 191 2.91 57.87 18.52
N GLY A 192 3.85 56.92 18.44
CA GLY A 192 5.11 57.07 17.72
C GLY A 192 5.11 56.65 16.24
N GLY A 193 3.94 56.35 15.64
CA GLY A 193 3.82 55.97 14.22
C GLY A 193 2.96 54.74 13.96
N VAL A 194 3.27 53.97 12.91
CA VAL A 194 2.47 52.80 12.51
C VAL A 194 3.31 51.53 12.58
N VAL A 195 2.94 50.63 13.50
CA VAL A 195 3.57 49.31 13.63
C VAL A 195 2.92 48.35 12.63
N THR A 196 3.70 47.86 11.67
CA THR A 196 3.20 46.93 10.65
C THR A 196 3.59 45.49 10.98
N LYS A 197 2.64 44.56 10.83
CA LYS A 197 2.82 43.11 10.98
C LYS A 197 2.21 42.40 9.78
N PHE A 198 2.59 41.14 9.57
CA PHE A 198 2.05 40.32 8.50
C PHE A 198 1.16 39.23 9.08
N ARG A 199 0.04 38.95 8.42
CA ARG A 199 -0.86 37.83 8.71
C ARG A 199 -0.85 36.89 7.52
N ALA A 200 -0.63 35.60 7.76
CA ALA A 200 -0.74 34.56 6.74
C ALA A 200 -1.92 33.64 7.06
N LEU A 201 -2.56 33.11 6.02
CA LEU A 201 -3.45 31.95 6.08
C LEU A 201 -2.81 30.82 5.31
N VAL A 202 -2.55 29.72 5.99
CA VAL A 202 -1.90 28.54 5.41
C VAL A 202 -2.82 27.33 5.61
N VAL A 203 -2.88 26.51 4.57
CA VAL A 203 -3.52 25.19 4.58
C VAL A 203 -2.43 24.15 4.45
N VAL A 204 -2.49 23.12 5.28
CA VAL A 204 -1.51 22.05 5.35
C VAL A 204 -2.23 20.73 5.11
N GLY A 205 -1.62 19.82 4.36
CA GLY A 205 -2.18 18.49 4.13
C GLY A 205 -1.11 17.45 3.83
N ASN A 206 -1.46 16.18 4.03
CA ASN A 206 -0.58 15.05 3.78
C ASN A 206 -0.93 14.28 2.49
N LEU A 207 -1.83 14.82 1.64
CA LEU A 207 -2.37 14.16 0.44
C LEU A 207 -3.06 12.81 0.71
N MET A 208 -3.31 12.48 1.98
CA MET A 208 -3.85 11.19 2.42
C MET A 208 -5.15 11.30 3.21
N GLY A 209 -5.85 12.43 3.10
CA GLY A 209 -7.10 12.70 3.81
C GLY A 209 -6.92 13.46 5.12
N ALA A 210 -5.68 13.73 5.56
CA ALA A 210 -5.43 14.56 6.74
C ALA A 210 -4.94 15.95 6.35
N GLY A 211 -5.45 16.96 7.04
CA GLY A 211 -4.97 18.32 6.90
C GLY A 211 -5.69 19.31 7.80
N GLY A 212 -5.14 20.50 7.84
CA GLY A 212 -5.58 21.58 8.73
C GLY A 212 -5.32 22.93 8.11
N TYR A 213 -5.81 23.96 8.76
CA TYR A 213 -5.58 25.35 8.35
C TYR A 213 -5.36 26.20 9.59
N ALA A 214 -4.57 27.25 9.45
CA ALA A 214 -4.42 28.21 10.53
C ALA A 214 -4.00 29.59 10.03
N HIS A 215 -4.25 30.57 10.90
CA HIS A 215 -3.69 31.90 10.76
C HIS A 215 -2.42 32.04 11.59
N GLY A 216 -1.43 32.69 11.00
CA GLY A 216 -0.21 33.10 11.69
C GLY A 216 -0.02 34.60 11.58
N LYS A 217 0.50 35.23 12.62
CA LYS A 217 0.88 36.65 12.61
C LYS A 217 2.32 36.79 13.06
N GLY A 218 3.12 37.53 12.29
CA GLY A 218 4.56 37.70 12.51
C GLY A 218 5.04 39.09 12.13
N SER A 219 6.29 39.40 12.47
CA SER A 219 6.93 40.66 12.09
C SER A 219 7.39 40.65 10.62
N SER A 220 7.69 39.47 10.10
CA SER A 220 8.06 39.22 8.71
C SER A 220 7.04 38.30 8.03
N PRO A 221 6.81 38.38 6.70
CA PRO A 221 5.92 37.47 5.98
C PRO A 221 6.27 35.99 6.18
N GLN A 222 7.56 35.66 6.15
CA GLN A 222 8.05 34.29 6.31
C GLN A 222 7.80 33.76 7.73
N ASP A 223 8.00 34.60 8.76
CA ASP A 223 7.69 34.27 10.15
C ASP A 223 6.19 34.05 10.36
N ALA A 224 5.35 34.90 9.73
CA ALA A 224 3.90 34.72 9.77
C ALA A 224 3.46 33.38 9.15
N VAL A 225 4.04 32.99 8.01
CA VAL A 225 3.79 31.71 7.35
C VAL A 225 4.25 30.56 8.24
N ALA A 226 5.48 30.59 8.77
CA ALA A 226 6.01 29.53 9.63
C ALA A 226 5.16 29.29 10.89
N ARG A 227 4.67 30.37 11.52
CA ARG A 227 3.74 30.27 12.67
C ARG A 227 2.40 29.66 12.25
N ALA A 228 1.85 30.08 11.10
CA ALA A 228 0.62 29.51 10.56
C ALA A 228 0.78 28.01 10.29
N SER A 229 1.87 27.61 9.64
CA SER A 229 2.16 26.19 9.32
C SER A 229 2.29 25.34 10.58
N ARG A 230 2.93 25.85 11.63
CA ARG A 230 3.04 25.14 12.92
C ARG A 230 1.66 24.96 13.56
N ALA A 231 0.86 26.02 13.62
CA ALA A 231 -0.48 25.96 14.18
C ALA A 231 -1.41 25.02 13.40
N ALA A 232 -1.34 25.06 12.06
CA ALA A 232 -2.15 24.17 11.20
C ALA A 232 -1.79 22.68 11.35
N LYS A 233 -0.56 22.36 11.76
CA LYS A 233 -0.14 20.98 12.06
C LYS A 233 -0.56 20.50 13.44
N GLN A 234 -0.92 21.42 14.34
CA GLN A 234 -1.44 21.08 15.67
C GLN A 234 -2.95 20.77 15.60
N ASP A 235 -3.70 21.47 14.74
CA ASP A 235 -5.14 21.27 14.54
C ASP A 235 -5.41 20.59 13.19
N LEU A 236 -5.31 19.26 13.18
CA LEU A 236 -5.49 18.44 11.98
C LEU A 236 -6.86 17.74 12.00
N HIS A 237 -7.55 17.81 10.87
CA HIS A 237 -8.77 17.05 10.61
C HIS A 237 -8.47 15.88 9.68
N PHE A 238 -9.15 14.77 9.92
CA PHE A 238 -9.08 13.57 9.08
C PHE A 238 -10.41 13.36 8.34
N TYR A 239 -10.31 13.11 7.04
CA TYR A 239 -11.44 12.91 6.15
C TYR A 239 -11.29 11.61 5.36
N ASP A 240 -12.30 10.76 5.41
CA ASP A 240 -12.35 9.52 4.65
C ASP A 240 -12.55 9.79 3.15
N ARG A 241 -11.80 9.05 2.34
CA ARG A 241 -11.82 9.18 0.87
C ARG A 241 -12.38 7.91 0.26
N PHE A 242 -13.41 8.06 -0.58
CA PHE A 242 -13.97 6.95 -1.34
C PHE A 242 -12.96 6.50 -2.42
N GLU A 243 -12.68 5.20 -2.45
CA GLU A 243 -11.68 4.60 -3.36
C GLU A 243 -10.34 5.35 -3.36
N GLY A 244 -9.96 5.88 -2.19
CA GLY A 244 -8.71 6.61 -1.95
C GLY A 244 -8.61 8.00 -2.58
N THR A 245 -9.57 8.46 -3.39
CA THR A 245 -9.41 9.70 -4.18
C THR A 245 -10.65 10.59 -4.31
N ALA A 246 -11.85 10.04 -4.11
CA ALA A 246 -13.12 10.73 -4.32
C ALA A 246 -13.87 10.99 -3.00
N LEU A 247 -14.90 11.82 -3.07
CA LEU A 247 -15.85 12.04 -1.97
C LEU A 247 -16.92 10.94 -1.98
N THR A 248 -17.47 10.61 -0.81
CA THR A 248 -18.53 9.59 -0.68
C THR A 248 -19.87 10.10 -1.21
N HIS A 249 -20.22 11.34 -0.89
CA HIS A 249 -21.46 12.00 -1.32
C HIS A 249 -21.26 13.51 -1.38
N ASP A 250 -22.27 14.21 -1.88
CA ASP A 250 -22.23 15.66 -2.03
C ASP A 250 -22.42 16.33 -0.66
N VAL A 251 -21.60 17.32 -0.36
CA VAL A 251 -21.62 18.03 0.92
C VAL A 251 -21.70 19.53 0.71
N ARG A 252 -22.37 20.20 1.66
CA ARG A 252 -22.53 21.65 1.67
C ARG A 252 -22.06 22.19 3.01
N GLY A 253 -21.24 23.23 2.97
CA GLY A 253 -20.76 23.94 4.16
C GLY A 253 -21.04 25.43 4.07
N LYS A 254 -21.23 26.05 5.22
CA LYS A 254 -21.46 27.50 5.33
C LYS A 254 -20.58 28.08 6.42
N HIS A 255 -19.99 29.23 6.11
CA HIS A 255 -19.34 30.06 7.10
C HIS A 255 -19.67 31.53 6.81
N ASN A 256 -20.31 32.21 7.77
CA ASN A 256 -20.89 33.54 7.59
C ASN A 256 -21.81 33.59 6.35
N SER A 257 -21.57 34.52 5.42
CA SER A 257 -22.29 34.65 4.15
C SER A 257 -21.65 33.85 3.00
N THR A 258 -20.63 33.03 3.27
CA THR A 258 -19.97 32.17 2.29
C THR A 258 -20.56 30.78 2.36
N ILE A 259 -21.04 30.26 1.23
CA ILE A 259 -21.55 28.88 1.11
C ILE A 259 -20.67 28.15 0.11
N VAL A 260 -20.28 26.92 0.41
CA VAL A 260 -19.47 26.07 -0.44
C VAL A 260 -20.19 24.75 -0.64
N ASP A 261 -20.44 24.42 -1.90
CA ASP A 261 -20.96 23.12 -2.31
C ASP A 261 -19.81 22.32 -2.91
N ILE A 262 -19.62 21.10 -2.40
CA ILE A 262 -18.67 20.13 -2.90
C ILE A 262 -19.46 18.92 -3.39
N ILE A 263 -19.44 18.72 -4.69
CA ILE A 263 -20.16 17.66 -5.37
C ILE A 263 -19.17 16.52 -5.62
N ALA A 264 -19.55 15.32 -5.16
CA ALA A 264 -18.78 14.12 -5.38
C ALA A 264 -18.86 13.70 -6.85
N THR A 265 -17.70 13.51 -7.47
CA THR A 265 -17.60 13.02 -8.85
C THR A 265 -16.98 11.63 -8.86
N PRO A 266 -17.23 10.82 -9.91
CA PRO A 266 -16.60 9.51 -10.05
C PRO A 266 -15.07 9.60 -10.02
N PRO A 267 -14.37 8.55 -9.54
CA PRO A 267 -12.92 8.50 -9.55
C PRO A 267 -12.39 8.67 -10.99
N GLY A 268 -11.38 9.53 -11.14
CA GLY A 268 -10.78 9.83 -12.46
C GLY A 268 -11.44 10.99 -13.21
N TYR A 269 -12.53 11.58 -12.71
CA TYR A 269 -13.14 12.78 -13.31
C TYR A 269 -12.23 14.02 -13.22
N GLY A 270 -11.39 14.07 -12.19
CA GLY A 270 -10.49 15.19 -11.93
C GLY A 270 -11.10 16.28 -11.04
N ALA A 271 -10.28 17.29 -10.75
CA ALA A 271 -10.59 18.37 -9.82
C ALA A 271 -11.08 19.62 -10.56
N THR A 272 -12.38 19.92 -10.44
CA THR A 272 -13.04 21.05 -11.11
C THR A 272 -13.53 22.07 -10.09
N GLY A 273 -13.28 23.36 -10.33
CA GLY A 273 -13.75 24.43 -9.45
C GLY A 273 -12.77 25.60 -9.35
N GLY A 274 -13.07 26.51 -8.41
CA GLY A 274 -12.24 27.70 -8.18
C GLY A 274 -10.83 27.36 -7.68
N ARG A 275 -9.84 28.18 -8.05
CA ARG A 275 -8.41 27.98 -7.71
C ARG A 275 -8.17 27.66 -6.24
N LEU A 276 -8.81 28.42 -5.34
CA LEU A 276 -8.67 28.23 -3.90
C LEU A 276 -9.26 26.89 -3.43
N GLY A 277 -10.47 26.55 -3.85
CA GLY A 277 -11.12 25.28 -3.49
C GLY A 277 -10.35 24.07 -4.00
N ARG A 278 -9.83 24.16 -5.24
CA ARG A 278 -8.97 23.12 -5.80
C ARG A 278 -7.69 22.95 -4.98
N ALA A 279 -7.02 24.05 -4.63
CA ALA A 279 -5.80 23.99 -3.84
C ALA A 279 -6.03 23.30 -2.48
N ILE A 280 -7.11 23.65 -1.77
CA ILE A 280 -7.45 23.05 -0.47
C ILE A 280 -7.69 21.54 -0.59
N LEU A 281 -8.60 21.14 -1.48
CA LEU A 281 -9.00 19.74 -1.62
C LEU A 281 -7.88 18.85 -2.19
N THR A 282 -7.07 19.39 -3.09
CA THR A 282 -5.87 18.69 -3.58
C THR A 282 -4.85 18.50 -2.45
N GLN A 283 -4.63 19.48 -1.56
CA GLN A 283 -3.73 19.31 -0.40
C GLN A 283 -4.21 18.22 0.57
N LEU A 284 -5.52 18.07 0.72
CA LEU A 284 -6.12 16.97 1.48
C LEU A 284 -6.05 15.62 0.76
N GLY A 285 -5.72 15.59 -0.53
CA GLY A 285 -5.59 14.34 -1.29
C GLY A 285 -6.86 13.89 -2.00
N PHE A 286 -7.83 14.78 -2.19
CA PHE A 286 -8.95 14.53 -3.10
C PHE A 286 -8.52 14.85 -4.54
N SER A 287 -8.75 13.90 -5.44
CA SER A 287 -8.43 14.06 -6.87
C SER A 287 -9.66 14.27 -7.74
N SER A 288 -10.84 13.81 -7.29
CA SER A 288 -12.09 13.87 -8.06
C SER A 288 -13.18 14.56 -7.26
N PHE A 289 -13.50 15.79 -7.65
CA PHE A 289 -14.57 16.59 -7.05
C PHE A 289 -14.96 17.77 -7.95
N THR A 290 -16.15 18.31 -7.75
CA THR A 290 -16.53 19.64 -8.24
C THR A 290 -16.84 20.56 -7.07
N ILE A 291 -16.15 21.69 -6.96
CA ILE A 291 -16.36 22.66 -5.87
C ILE A 291 -16.85 24.01 -6.41
N LYS A 292 -17.92 24.53 -5.80
CA LYS A 292 -18.50 25.83 -6.15
C LYS A 292 -18.82 26.64 -4.90
N GLY A 293 -18.35 27.89 -4.89
CA GLY A 293 -18.62 28.85 -3.82
C GLY A 293 -19.68 29.87 -4.21
N TYR A 294 -20.58 30.18 -3.28
CA TYR A 294 -21.63 31.18 -3.39
C TYR A 294 -21.48 32.26 -2.30
N GLY A 295 -22.13 33.42 -2.53
CA GLY A 295 -22.11 34.55 -1.60
C GLY A 295 -20.79 35.32 -1.59
N ARG A 296 -20.43 35.87 -0.42
CA ARG A 296 -19.20 36.65 -0.24
C ARG A 296 -17.99 35.72 -0.22
N ARG A 297 -16.98 35.94 -1.06
CA ARG A 297 -15.85 35.00 -1.26
C ARG A 297 -14.53 35.50 -0.68
N THR A 298 -14.50 35.87 0.60
CA THR A 298 -13.20 36.16 1.23
C THR A 298 -12.42 34.84 1.39
N PRO A 299 -11.10 34.81 1.13
CA PRO A 299 -10.32 33.56 1.19
C PRO A 299 -10.42 32.84 2.54
N ALA A 300 -10.41 33.58 3.65
CA ALA A 300 -10.56 33.01 4.99
C ALA A 300 -11.94 32.35 5.19
N SER A 301 -13.02 33.06 4.87
CA SER A 301 -14.38 32.49 5.02
C SER A 301 -14.60 31.32 4.09
N PHE A 302 -14.00 31.32 2.90
CA PHE A 302 -14.07 30.21 1.96
C PHE A 302 -13.35 28.96 2.49
N VAL A 303 -12.15 29.09 3.06
CA VAL A 303 -11.44 27.99 3.73
C VAL A 303 -12.31 27.41 4.85
N TYR A 304 -12.82 28.26 5.74
CA TYR A 304 -13.66 27.82 6.86
C TYR A 304 -14.94 27.12 6.40
N ALA A 305 -15.62 27.65 5.37
CA ALA A 305 -16.79 27.01 4.78
C ALA A 305 -16.46 25.66 4.12
N THR A 306 -15.26 25.52 3.54
CA THR A 306 -14.81 24.27 2.89
C THR A 306 -14.53 23.19 3.94
N PHE A 307 -13.79 23.51 5.00
CA PHE A 307 -13.56 22.56 6.11
C PHE A 307 -14.87 22.23 6.85
N ASN A 308 -15.77 23.20 7.03
CA ASN A 308 -17.12 22.93 7.55
C ASN A 308 -17.91 21.97 6.65
N ALA A 309 -17.83 22.11 5.32
CA ALA A 309 -18.47 21.17 4.38
C ALA A 309 -17.90 19.74 4.55
N LEU A 310 -16.58 19.63 4.65
CA LEU A 310 -15.90 18.34 4.82
C LEU A 310 -16.19 17.68 6.17
N ASN A 311 -16.45 18.45 7.23
CA ASN A 311 -16.85 17.89 8.52
C ASN A 311 -18.22 17.18 8.48
N HIS A 312 -19.04 17.46 7.47
CA HIS A 312 -20.29 16.73 7.23
C HIS A 312 -20.10 15.49 6.34
N LEU A 313 -18.86 15.20 5.91
CA LEU A 313 -18.55 14.05 5.08
C LEU A 313 -18.53 12.78 5.93
N ASP A 314 -19.58 11.99 5.79
CA ASP A 314 -19.64 10.62 6.30
C ASP A 314 -18.84 9.62 5.44
N SER A 315 -18.21 8.66 6.13
CA SER A 315 -17.63 7.48 5.52
C SER A 315 -18.70 6.50 5.02
N VAL A 316 -18.37 5.69 4.00
CA VAL A 316 -19.31 4.68 3.47
C VAL A 316 -19.72 3.69 4.56
N GLU A 317 -18.77 3.34 5.43
CA GLU A 317 -19.02 2.47 6.57
C GLU A 317 -19.98 3.10 7.59
N SER A 318 -19.79 4.38 7.93
CA SER A 318 -20.70 5.12 8.80
C SER A 318 -22.13 5.14 8.24
N ILE A 319 -22.26 5.39 6.93
CA ILE A 319 -23.56 5.36 6.23
C ILE A 319 -24.18 3.96 6.26
N ALA A 320 -23.39 2.91 6.05
CA ALA A 320 -23.85 1.52 6.08
C ALA A 320 -24.36 1.10 7.45
N ARG A 321 -23.61 1.43 8.51
CA ARG A 321 -24.01 1.18 9.90
C ARG A 321 -25.30 1.93 10.23
N ARG A 322 -25.42 3.21 9.86
CA ARG A 322 -26.61 4.03 10.10
C ARG A 322 -27.85 3.51 9.39
N ARG A 323 -27.69 2.97 8.18
CA ARG A 323 -28.79 2.42 7.36
C ARG A 323 -29.09 0.94 7.65
N GLY A 324 -28.30 0.27 8.50
CA GLY A 324 -28.45 -1.15 8.77
C GLY A 324 -28.23 -2.05 7.55
N ARG A 325 -27.44 -1.60 6.56
CA ARG A 325 -27.21 -2.29 5.28
C ARG A 325 -25.78 -2.79 5.21
N ARG A 326 -25.54 -3.87 4.46
CA ARG A 326 -24.17 -4.38 4.24
C ARG A 326 -23.38 -3.36 3.42
N LEU A 327 -22.08 -3.21 3.73
CA LEU A 327 -21.18 -2.26 3.05
C LEU A 327 -21.23 -2.41 1.52
N LEU A 328 -21.16 -3.65 1.04
CA LEU A 328 -21.23 -4.00 -0.38
C LEU A 328 -22.49 -3.47 -1.06
N GLU A 329 -23.63 -3.47 -0.37
CA GLU A 329 -24.90 -3.03 -0.96
C GLU A 329 -24.90 -1.51 -1.19
N ILE A 330 -24.32 -0.75 -0.26
CA ILE A 330 -24.21 0.70 -0.38
C ILE A 330 -23.20 1.10 -1.44
N GLU A 331 -22.04 0.45 -1.49
CA GLU A 331 -21.03 0.72 -2.52
C GLU A 331 -21.58 0.50 -3.93
N HIS A 332 -22.36 -0.57 -4.13
CA HIS A 332 -23.02 -0.82 -5.42
C HIS A 332 -24.11 0.23 -5.71
N GLY A 333 -24.85 0.69 -4.71
CA GLY A 333 -25.83 1.77 -4.87
C GLY A 333 -25.19 3.07 -5.36
N LEU A 334 -24.09 3.50 -4.72
CA LEU A 334 -23.34 4.70 -5.08
C LEU A 334 -22.76 4.63 -6.51
N LYS A 335 -22.33 3.45 -6.96
CA LYS A 335 -21.83 3.22 -8.32
C LYS A 335 -22.93 3.26 -9.38
N ASN A 336 -24.15 2.83 -9.02
CA ASN A 336 -25.28 2.76 -9.96
C ASN A 336 -25.99 4.13 -10.13
N GLU A 337 -26.05 4.96 -9.09
CA GLU A 337 -26.72 6.27 -9.12
C GLU A 337 -25.95 7.33 -9.94
N LYS A 338 -24.63 7.18 -10.12
CA LYS A 338 -23.77 8.14 -10.84
C LYS A 338 -23.20 7.63 -12.19
N GLY A 339 -23.90 6.70 -12.84
CA GLY A 339 -23.81 6.54 -14.31
C GLY A 339 -22.66 5.69 -14.88
N LEU A 340 -22.54 4.43 -14.48
CA LEU A 340 -22.16 3.38 -15.44
C LEU A 340 -23.33 2.39 -15.55
N PRO A 341 -23.86 2.10 -16.75
CA PRO A 341 -24.76 0.98 -16.89
C PRO A 341 -23.98 -0.26 -16.46
N LEU A 342 -24.51 -1.01 -15.48
CA LEU A 342 -24.10 -2.39 -15.27
C LEU A 342 -24.08 -3.03 -16.67
N THR A 343 -22.88 -3.36 -17.16
CA THR A 343 -22.77 -4.02 -18.46
C THR A 343 -23.73 -5.20 -18.44
N THR A 344 -24.40 -5.48 -19.56
CA THR A 344 -25.46 -6.50 -19.64
C THR A 344 -25.02 -7.85 -19.08
N LYS A 345 -23.70 -8.12 -19.08
CA LYS A 345 -23.06 -9.27 -18.41
C LYS A 345 -23.17 -9.23 -16.88
N SER A 346 -22.93 -8.09 -16.22
CA SER A 346 -23.03 -7.96 -14.76
C SER A 346 -24.48 -8.03 -14.26
N GLN A 347 -25.44 -7.52 -15.04
CA GLN A 347 -26.88 -7.72 -14.76
C GLN A 347 -27.29 -9.20 -14.94
N LYS A 348 -26.79 -9.87 -15.97
CA LYS A 348 -27.02 -11.30 -16.20
C LYS A 348 -26.41 -12.14 -15.09
N MET A 349 -25.19 -11.82 -14.65
CA MET A 349 -24.51 -12.49 -13.52
C MET A 349 -25.21 -12.23 -12.19
N ARG A 350 -25.77 -11.04 -11.94
CA ARG A 350 -26.60 -10.77 -10.76
C ARG A 350 -27.92 -11.52 -10.78
N LYS A 351 -28.61 -11.58 -11.92
CA LYS A 351 -29.81 -12.43 -12.06
C LYS A 351 -29.47 -13.91 -11.85
N LEU A 352 -28.32 -14.36 -12.36
CA LEU A 352 -27.85 -15.74 -12.17
C LEU A 352 -27.54 -16.02 -10.69
N ASN A 353 -26.79 -15.14 -10.04
CA ASN A 353 -26.40 -15.31 -8.64
C ASN A 353 -27.61 -15.20 -7.71
N GLN A 354 -28.56 -14.29 -8.00
CA GLN A 354 -29.82 -14.20 -7.27
C GLN A 354 -30.65 -15.48 -7.46
N SER A 355 -30.76 -16.00 -8.68
CA SER A 355 -31.46 -17.27 -8.93
C SER A 355 -30.77 -18.47 -8.28
N LEU A 356 -29.44 -18.46 -8.16
CA LEU A 356 -28.68 -19.50 -7.45
C LEU A 356 -28.90 -19.41 -5.94
N ILE A 357 -28.95 -18.20 -5.38
CA ILE A 357 -29.27 -17.96 -3.97
C ILE A 357 -30.72 -18.37 -3.69
N ASP A 358 -31.67 -17.97 -4.53
CA ASP A 358 -33.08 -18.31 -4.38
C ASP A 358 -33.32 -19.82 -4.57
N ALA A 359 -32.57 -20.48 -5.45
CA ALA A 359 -32.58 -21.94 -5.59
C ALA A 359 -31.94 -22.65 -4.39
N HIS A 360 -30.87 -22.10 -3.80
CA HIS A 360 -30.22 -22.67 -2.63
C HIS A 360 -31.06 -22.48 -1.36
N VAL A 361 -31.69 -21.31 -1.21
CA VAL A 361 -32.66 -21.02 -0.15
C VAL A 361 -33.95 -21.82 -0.36
N GLY A 362 -34.39 -22.00 -1.60
CA GLY A 362 -35.53 -22.86 -1.95
C GLY A 362 -35.26 -24.34 -1.71
N ALA A 363 -34.03 -24.83 -1.95
CA ALA A 363 -33.63 -26.19 -1.63
C ALA A 363 -33.41 -26.41 -0.12
N ALA A 364 -32.98 -25.37 0.61
CA ALA A 364 -32.87 -25.41 2.07
C ALA A 364 -34.24 -25.32 2.78
N ASN A 365 -35.22 -24.67 2.16
CA ASN A 365 -36.61 -24.54 2.65
C ASN A 365 -37.56 -25.61 2.07
N ALA A 366 -37.12 -26.41 1.10
CA ALA A 366 -37.84 -27.61 0.70
C ALA A 366 -37.76 -28.59 1.87
N THR A 367 -38.78 -28.54 2.72
CA THR A 367 -39.03 -29.52 3.76
C THR A 367 -38.93 -30.90 3.13
N ASN A 368 -37.98 -31.69 3.62
CA ASN A 368 -37.90 -33.09 3.27
C ASN A 368 -39.27 -33.70 3.64
N PRO A 369 -40.07 -34.21 2.68
CA PRO A 369 -41.44 -34.64 2.98
C PRO A 369 -41.49 -35.78 4.01
N ALA A 370 -40.35 -36.46 4.23
CA ALA A 370 -40.13 -37.43 5.31
C ALA A 370 -40.01 -36.81 6.72
N LEU A 371 -39.59 -35.55 6.85
CA LEU A 371 -39.45 -34.85 8.14
C LEU A 371 -40.77 -34.17 8.59
N ASP A 372 -41.61 -33.71 7.65
CA ASP A 372 -42.94 -33.17 7.99
C ASP A 372 -43.93 -34.28 8.42
N SER A 373 -43.82 -35.46 7.82
CA SER A 373 -44.60 -36.63 8.23
C SER A 373 -44.20 -37.14 9.63
N LEU A 374 -42.93 -37.01 10.02
CA LEU A 374 -42.47 -37.32 11.38
C LEU A 374 -42.90 -36.28 12.42
N ARG A 375 -43.04 -35.00 12.04
CA ARG A 375 -43.54 -33.95 12.94
C ARG A 375 -45.02 -34.08 13.26
N HIS A 376 -45.83 -34.53 12.31
CA HIS A 376 -47.25 -34.81 12.55
C HIS A 376 -47.50 -36.04 13.45
N LEU A 377 -46.59 -37.03 13.41
CA LEU A 377 -46.62 -38.17 14.33
C LEU A 377 -46.17 -37.81 15.75
N ALA A 378 -45.26 -36.84 15.90
CA ALA A 378 -44.78 -36.39 17.21
C ALA A 378 -45.72 -35.40 17.93
N SER A 379 -46.77 -34.91 17.26
CA SER A 379 -47.79 -34.03 17.84
C SER A 379 -49.09 -34.75 18.20
N SER A 380 -49.12 -36.07 18.04
CA SER A 380 -50.25 -36.92 18.41
C SER A 380 -49.81 -37.94 19.45
N ASP A 381 -49.60 -37.46 20.68
CA ASP A 381 -49.65 -38.22 21.93
C ASP A 381 -50.08 -37.27 23.05
#